data_AF-A0A812T281-F1
#
_entry.id   AF-A0A812T281-F1
#
_cell.length_a   1.000
_cell.length_b   1.000
_cell.length_c   1.000
_cell.angle_alpha   90.00
_cell.angle_beta   90.00
_cell.angle_gamma   90.00
#
_symmetry.space_group_name_H-M   'P 1'
#
loop_
_entity.id
_entity.type
_entity.pdbx_description
1 polymer ?
#
loop_
_entity_poly.entity_id
_entity_poly.type
_entity_poly.pdbx_seq_one_letter_code
_entity_poly.pdbx_strand_id
1 'polypeptide(L)'
;MQVVLALVALAINNFRPFGSLVAENELRHFLKLARPEWSKPRRRGRSDIVRVLAKLKAVGVNDIDTLIRKVEKNTINEELYNKGLMPLSRAALDSIRKQKTFMQALESVDVPNIRQVGVFDPVAQMLRGSRQMCSSRMASKQEIDKLLPWHVIVSIVRSRKPLPSTAPSAIKKESFALLLWHTVAVFGDAWSLQVPAPMQDVHLHPSETKKAPALAQRWLRLVHICGRRFHDACCVLSMLAA
;
A
#
# COMPACT_ATOMS: atom_id res chain seq x y z
N MET A 1 -3.91 21.57 34.56
CA MET A 1 -3.08 22.03 33.42
C MET A 1 -1.88 21.10 33.15
N GLN A 2 -1.05 20.72 34.14
CA GLN A 2 0.13 19.88 33.92
C GLN A 2 -0.15 18.47 33.36
N VAL A 3 -1.26 17.83 33.73
CA VAL A 3 -1.64 16.48 33.24
C VAL A 3 -1.93 16.47 31.72
N VAL A 4 -2.56 17.54 31.21
CA VAL A 4 -2.89 17.68 29.78
C VAL A 4 -1.61 17.88 28.96
N LEU A 5 -0.66 18.69 29.46
CA LEU A 5 0.65 18.87 28.83
C LEU A 5 1.48 17.58 28.80
N ALA A 6 1.43 16.76 29.86
CA ALA A 6 2.11 15.47 29.89
C ALA A 6 1.52 14.45 28.90
N LEU A 7 0.19 14.41 28.76
CA LEU A 7 -0.50 13.58 27.77
C LEU A 7 -0.19 14.04 26.33
N VAL A 8 -0.15 15.34 26.08
CA VAL A 8 0.21 15.89 24.76
C VAL A 8 1.68 15.64 24.43
N ALA A 9 2.60 15.76 25.40
CA ALA A 9 4.01 15.47 25.20
C ALA A 9 4.28 13.98 24.93
N LEU A 10 3.55 13.06 25.59
CA LEU A 10 3.61 11.62 25.29
C LEU A 10 3.00 11.29 23.92
N ALA A 11 1.97 12.01 23.48
CA ALA A 11 1.43 11.87 22.14
C ALA A 11 2.43 12.33 21.05
N ILE A 12 3.18 13.39 21.31
CA ILE A 12 4.16 13.95 20.35
C ILE A 12 5.46 13.12 20.31
N ASN A 13 5.93 12.58 21.45
CA ASN A 13 7.15 11.77 21.49
C ASN A 13 7.03 10.38 20.83
N ASN A 14 5.82 9.91 20.55
CA ASN A 14 5.61 8.73 19.70
C ASN A 14 5.80 9.03 18.21
N PHE A 15 5.87 10.31 17.82
CA PHE A 15 6.29 10.74 16.50
C PHE A 15 7.83 10.76 16.42
N ARG A 16 8.47 9.63 16.76
CA ARG A 16 9.91 9.46 16.52
C ARG A 16 10.19 9.78 15.04
N PRO A 17 11.24 10.56 14.76
CA PRO A 17 11.66 10.81 13.39
C PRO A 17 11.83 9.45 12.72
N PHE A 18 11.15 9.33 11.60
CA PHE A 18 10.96 8.10 10.86
C PHE A 18 12.27 7.32 10.77
N GLY A 19 12.19 5.98 10.90
CA GLY A 19 13.35 5.12 10.66
C GLY A 19 14.05 5.48 9.36
N SER A 20 15.34 5.16 9.25
CA SER A 20 16.14 5.47 8.07
C SER A 20 15.36 5.19 6.78
N LEU A 21 15.34 6.15 5.85
CA LEU A 21 14.71 6.00 4.53
C LEU A 21 15.18 4.72 3.82
N VAL A 22 16.42 4.30 4.09
CA VAL A 22 17.00 3.05 3.60
C VAL A 22 16.22 1.84 4.13
N ALA A 23 15.98 1.77 5.44
CA ALA A 23 15.26 0.68 6.07
C ALA A 23 13.79 0.58 5.59
N GLU A 24 13.10 1.71 5.41
CA GLU A 24 11.74 1.70 4.85
C GLU A 24 11.74 1.17 3.40
N ASN A 25 12.75 1.54 2.60
CA ASN A 25 12.91 1.04 1.25
C ASN A 25 13.25 -0.45 1.22
N GLU A 26 14.12 -0.94 2.08
CA GLU A 26 14.43 -2.36 2.22
C GLU A 26 13.19 -3.16 2.62
N LEU A 27 12.46 -2.69 3.64
CA LEU A 27 11.19 -3.27 4.06
C LEU A 27 10.20 -3.33 2.90
N ARG A 28 10.10 -2.26 2.10
CA ARG A 28 9.27 -2.25 0.89
C ARG A 28 9.71 -3.33 -0.09
N HIS A 29 11.00 -3.51 -0.36
CA HIS A 29 11.49 -4.55 -1.27
C HIS A 29 11.20 -5.95 -0.73
N PHE A 30 11.43 -6.18 0.56
CA PHE A 30 11.10 -7.43 1.23
C PHE A 30 9.61 -7.78 1.10
N LEU A 31 8.72 -6.81 1.30
CA LEU A 31 7.28 -7.04 1.15
C LEU A 31 6.87 -7.36 -0.30
N LYS A 32 7.57 -6.82 -1.30
CA LYS A 32 7.34 -7.19 -2.71
C LYS A 32 7.72 -8.65 -2.97
N LEU A 33 8.81 -9.13 -2.38
CA LEU A 33 9.25 -10.51 -2.50
C LEU A 33 8.27 -11.46 -1.78
N ALA A 34 7.86 -11.12 -0.57
CA ALA A 34 6.96 -11.95 0.23
C ALA A 34 5.54 -12.07 -0.37
N ARG A 35 5.02 -11.00 -1.00
CA ARG A 35 3.71 -10.98 -1.68
C ARG A 35 3.74 -10.06 -2.91
N PRO A 36 4.08 -10.57 -4.10
CA PRO A 36 4.18 -9.74 -5.31
C PRO A 36 2.84 -9.10 -5.69
N GLU A 37 1.70 -9.69 -5.33
CA GLU A 37 0.37 -9.11 -5.54
C GLU A 37 0.18 -7.74 -4.89
N TRP A 38 0.87 -7.42 -3.79
CA TRP A 38 0.76 -6.11 -3.14
C TRP A 38 1.41 -4.98 -3.93
N SER A 39 2.36 -5.32 -4.81
CA SER A 39 3.00 -4.36 -5.71
C SER A 39 2.06 -3.89 -6.81
N LYS A 40 1.10 -4.73 -7.21
CA LYS A 40 0.21 -4.43 -8.33
C LYS A 40 -0.76 -3.32 -7.94
N PRO A 41 -0.82 -2.21 -8.71
CA PRO A 41 -1.84 -1.21 -8.49
C PRO A 41 -3.22 -1.82 -8.75
N ARG A 42 -4.19 -1.49 -7.90
CA ARG A 42 -5.59 -1.89 -8.12
C ARG A 42 -6.16 -1.07 -9.27
N ARG A 43 -7.17 -1.61 -9.99
CA ARG A 43 -7.82 -0.98 -11.16
C ARG A 43 -8.19 0.50 -11.02
N ARG A 44 -8.40 1.00 -9.80
CA ARG A 44 -8.75 2.40 -9.52
C ARG A 44 -8.00 2.99 -8.32
N GLY A 45 -6.77 2.56 -8.02
CA GLY A 45 -6.13 3.10 -6.81
C GLY A 45 -4.68 2.74 -6.55
N ARG A 46 -4.25 3.18 -5.35
CA ARG A 46 -2.90 2.95 -4.82
C ARG A 46 -2.63 1.44 -4.68
N SER A 47 -1.35 1.07 -4.80
CA SER A 47 -0.89 -0.28 -4.53
C SER A 47 -1.08 -0.64 -3.04
N ASP A 48 -1.40 -1.90 -2.79
CA ASP A 48 -1.65 -2.37 -1.42
C ASP A 48 -0.39 -2.29 -0.54
N ILE A 49 0.80 -2.33 -1.15
CA ILE A 49 2.07 -2.18 -0.43
C ILE A 49 2.17 -0.87 0.35
N VAL A 50 1.69 0.25 -0.20
CA VAL A 50 1.73 1.55 0.47
C VAL A 50 0.80 1.55 1.69
N ARG A 51 -0.35 0.88 1.57
CA ARG A 51 -1.31 0.73 2.68
C ARG A 51 -0.74 -0.17 3.77
N VAL A 52 -0.09 -1.27 3.41
CA VAL A 52 0.56 -2.18 4.37
C VAL A 52 1.71 -1.47 5.08
N LEU A 53 2.59 -0.75 4.36
CA LEU A 53 3.65 0.04 4.98
C LEU A 53 3.10 1.09 5.95
N ALA A 54 2.04 1.80 5.58
CA ALA A 54 1.40 2.75 6.48
C ALA A 54 0.85 2.09 7.76
N LYS A 55 0.27 0.88 7.66
CA LYS A 55 -0.18 0.10 8.82
C LYS A 55 0.98 -0.33 9.71
N LEU A 56 2.04 -0.87 9.11
CA LEU A 56 3.24 -1.29 9.84
C LEU A 56 3.89 -0.12 10.56
N LYS A 57 3.99 1.03 9.88
CA LYS A 57 4.48 2.29 10.45
C LYS A 57 3.60 2.77 11.60
N ALA A 58 2.28 2.69 11.47
CA ALA A 58 1.37 3.02 12.56
C ALA A 58 1.62 2.16 13.80
N VAL A 59 2.03 0.89 13.63
CA VAL A 59 2.41 -0.04 14.71
C VAL A 59 3.84 0.17 15.22
N GLY A 60 4.63 1.03 14.57
CA GLY A 60 6.04 1.27 14.91
C GLY A 60 6.98 0.21 14.33
N VAL A 61 6.58 -0.48 13.25
CA VAL A 61 7.41 -1.41 12.51
C VAL A 61 7.99 -0.70 11.30
N ASN A 62 9.28 -0.35 11.39
CA ASN A 62 10.01 0.38 10.35
C ASN A 62 11.05 -0.49 9.63
N ASP A 63 11.48 -1.59 10.27
CA ASP A 63 12.58 -2.44 9.80
C ASP A 63 12.14 -3.89 9.61
N ILE A 64 12.89 -4.64 8.80
CA ILE A 64 12.62 -6.05 8.49
C ILE A 64 12.74 -6.91 9.76
N ASP A 65 13.78 -6.73 10.56
CA ASP A 65 13.99 -7.52 11.78
C ASP A 65 12.89 -7.32 12.81
N THR A 66 12.42 -6.08 12.95
CA THR A 66 11.32 -5.74 13.85
C THR A 66 10.01 -6.36 13.35
N LEU A 67 9.78 -6.38 12.04
CA LEU A 67 8.64 -7.09 11.44
C LEU A 67 8.71 -8.59 11.74
N ILE A 68 9.83 -9.24 11.46
CA ILE A 68 10.02 -10.68 11.64
C ILE A 68 9.80 -11.08 13.10
N ARG A 69 10.43 -10.37 14.05
CA ARG A 69 10.27 -10.62 15.49
C ARG A 69 8.81 -10.54 15.94
N LYS A 70 8.05 -9.55 15.47
CA LYS A 70 6.61 -9.43 15.81
C LYS A 70 5.74 -10.47 15.12
N VAL A 71 6.08 -10.88 13.90
CA VAL A 71 5.37 -11.94 13.18
C VAL A 71 5.57 -13.31 13.84
N GLU A 72 6.74 -13.58 14.40
CA GLU A 72 7.03 -14.80 15.16
C GLU A 72 6.26 -14.85 16.47
N LYS A 73 6.24 -13.74 17.21
CA LYS A 73 5.49 -13.61 18.45
C LYS A 73 3.98 -13.53 18.25
N ASN A 74 3.50 -13.46 17.01
CA ASN A 74 2.09 -13.23 16.65
C ASN A 74 1.46 -11.94 17.21
N THR A 75 2.24 -11.00 17.76
CA THR A 75 1.69 -9.78 18.39
C THR A 75 1.23 -8.74 17.38
N ILE A 76 1.64 -8.85 16.11
CA ILE A 76 1.39 -7.81 15.11
C ILE A 76 -0.10 -7.53 14.86
N ASN A 77 -0.94 -8.58 14.88
CA ASN A 77 -2.37 -8.42 14.65
C ASN A 77 -3.08 -7.85 15.89
N GLU A 78 -2.62 -8.20 17.10
CA GLU A 78 -3.10 -7.62 18.35
C GLU A 78 -2.76 -6.12 18.41
N GLU A 79 -1.53 -5.75 18.05
CA GLU A 79 -1.11 -4.36 18.00
C GLU A 79 -1.85 -3.54 16.92
N LEU A 80 -2.16 -4.15 15.77
CA LEU A 80 -3.01 -3.52 14.75
C LEU A 80 -4.43 -3.31 15.25
N TYR A 81 -4.99 -4.32 15.92
CA TYR A 81 -6.33 -4.25 16.51
C TYR A 81 -6.43 -3.17 17.58
N ASN A 82 -5.44 -3.08 18.47
CA ASN A 82 -5.34 -2.04 19.49
C ASN A 82 -5.26 -0.62 18.91
N LYS A 83 -4.84 -0.48 17.65
CA LYS A 83 -4.80 0.79 16.89
C LYS A 83 -6.03 1.01 16.00
N GLY A 84 -7.04 0.14 16.07
CA GLY A 84 -8.24 0.21 15.24
C GLY A 84 -7.98 -0.07 13.76
N LEU A 85 -6.86 -0.72 13.43
CA LEU A 85 -6.49 -1.05 12.06
C LEU A 85 -6.86 -2.49 11.73
N MET A 86 -7.29 -2.73 10.48
CA MET A 86 -7.61 -4.09 10.05
C MET A 86 -6.38 -5.01 10.13
N PRO A 87 -6.53 -6.22 10.70
CA PRO A 87 -5.44 -7.18 10.85
C PRO A 87 -4.93 -7.66 9.49
N LEU A 88 -3.71 -8.18 9.47
CA LEU A 88 -3.14 -8.83 8.30
C LEU A 88 -3.69 -10.26 8.19
N SER A 89 -3.96 -10.69 6.94
CA SER A 89 -4.44 -12.04 6.67
C SER A 89 -3.40 -13.07 7.11
N ARG A 90 -3.84 -14.20 7.68
CA ARG A 90 -2.94 -15.30 8.10
C ARG A 90 -2.00 -15.75 6.98
N ALA A 91 -2.52 -15.90 5.77
CA ALA A 91 -1.71 -16.23 4.58
C ALA A 91 -0.58 -15.23 4.30
N ALA A 92 -0.73 -13.96 4.67
CA ALA A 92 0.30 -12.95 4.52
C ALA A 92 1.38 -13.06 5.60
N LEU A 93 0.99 -13.36 6.83
CA LEU A 93 1.95 -13.63 7.90
C LEU A 93 2.77 -14.89 7.58
N ASP A 94 2.12 -15.92 7.05
CA ASP A 94 2.80 -17.16 6.65
C ASP A 94 3.73 -16.95 5.46
N SER A 95 3.41 -16.09 4.49
CA SER A 95 4.33 -15.77 3.39
C SER A 95 5.55 -14.98 3.87
N ILE A 96 5.37 -14.07 4.83
CA ILE A 96 6.48 -13.35 5.48
C ILE A 96 7.40 -14.34 6.22
N ARG A 97 6.83 -15.31 6.97
CA ARG A 97 7.62 -16.35 7.65
C ARG A 97 8.43 -17.21 6.69
N LYS A 98 7.86 -17.57 5.54
CA LYS A 98 8.58 -18.33 4.51
C LYS A 98 9.75 -17.53 3.93
N GLN A 99 9.59 -16.21 3.78
CA GLN A 99 10.66 -15.37 3.25
C GLN A 99 11.78 -15.10 4.27
N LYS A 100 11.52 -15.28 5.58
CA LYS A 100 12.52 -15.16 6.64
C LYS A 100 13.71 -16.09 6.40
N THR A 101 13.45 -17.37 6.13
CA THR A 101 14.53 -18.37 5.97
C THR A 101 15.42 -18.03 4.78
N PHE A 102 14.85 -17.44 3.73
CA PHE A 102 15.61 -16.94 2.60
C PHE A 102 16.51 -15.76 2.98
N MET A 103 16.01 -14.78 3.75
CA MET A 103 16.83 -13.65 4.23
C MET A 103 17.97 -14.13 5.13
N GLN A 104 17.68 -15.06 6.05
CA GLN A 104 18.71 -15.65 6.91
C GLN A 104 19.77 -16.42 6.11
N ALA A 105 19.37 -17.10 5.03
CA ALA A 105 20.30 -17.75 4.13
C ALA A 105 21.17 -16.74 3.36
N LEU A 106 20.65 -15.55 3.04
CA LEU A 106 21.46 -14.50 2.42
C LEU A 106 22.45 -13.87 3.40
N GLU A 107 22.06 -13.72 4.67
CA GLU A 107 22.93 -13.18 5.73
C GLU A 107 24.03 -14.17 6.14
N SER A 108 23.73 -15.47 6.17
CA SER A 108 24.70 -16.50 6.56
C SER A 108 25.67 -16.90 5.45
N VAL A 109 25.37 -16.55 4.20
CA VAL A 109 26.30 -16.72 3.09
C VAL A 109 27.34 -15.60 3.18
N ASP A 110 28.42 -15.88 3.92
CA ASP A 110 29.65 -15.07 3.97
C ASP A 110 30.22 -14.94 2.57
N VAL A 111 29.79 -13.93 1.80
CA VAL A 111 30.13 -13.65 0.39
C VAL A 111 31.34 -14.45 -0.14
N PRO A 112 31.14 -15.63 -0.76
CA PRO A 112 32.21 -16.31 -1.46
C PRO A 112 31.76 -16.57 -2.90
N ASN A 113 32.20 -15.72 -3.83
CA ASN A 113 32.02 -15.90 -5.27
C ASN A 113 30.55 -16.13 -5.70
N ILE A 114 29.74 -15.07 -5.72
CA ILE A 114 28.60 -15.03 -6.65
C ILE A 114 29.20 -15.11 -8.05
N ARG A 115 29.31 -16.34 -8.58
CA ARG A 115 29.56 -16.54 -10.00
C ARG A 115 28.30 -16.02 -10.68
N GLN A 116 28.40 -14.87 -11.35
CA GLN A 116 27.39 -14.49 -12.31
C GLN A 116 27.19 -15.69 -13.23
N VAL A 117 26.02 -16.31 -13.22
CA VAL A 117 25.68 -17.39 -14.14
C VAL A 117 24.60 -16.86 -15.07
N GLY A 118 24.89 -16.81 -16.37
CA GLY A 118 23.99 -16.29 -17.38
C GLY A 118 24.71 -15.71 -18.60
N VAL A 119 23.96 -15.16 -19.56
CA VAL A 119 24.50 -14.54 -20.79
C VAL A 119 25.40 -13.33 -20.48
N PHE A 120 25.22 -12.72 -19.31
CA PHE A 120 26.01 -11.59 -18.82
C PHE A 120 27.12 -12.01 -17.86
N ASP A 121 27.46 -13.29 -17.77
CA ASP A 121 28.67 -13.71 -17.07
C ASP A 121 29.89 -13.29 -17.90
N PRO A 122 30.71 -12.33 -17.42
CA PRO A 122 31.87 -11.85 -18.15
C PRO A 122 32.87 -12.98 -18.43
N VAL A 123 32.98 -13.97 -17.54
CA VAL A 123 33.84 -15.14 -17.74
C VAL A 123 33.31 -16.02 -18.87
N ALA A 124 32.00 -16.29 -18.88
CA ALA A 124 31.38 -17.03 -19.98
C ALA A 124 31.50 -16.29 -21.33
N GLN A 125 31.44 -14.94 -21.35
CA GLN A 125 31.65 -14.15 -22.56
C GLN A 125 33.10 -14.26 -23.06
N MET A 126 34.08 -14.16 -22.16
CA MET A 126 35.50 -14.32 -22.50
C MET A 126 35.82 -15.74 -22.99
N LEU A 127 35.20 -16.77 -22.41
CA LEU A 127 35.37 -18.16 -22.86
C LEU A 127 34.60 -18.49 -24.16
N ARG A 128 33.48 -17.81 -24.44
CA ARG A 128 32.72 -17.96 -25.70
C ARG A 128 33.41 -17.29 -26.89
N GLY A 129 34.13 -16.18 -26.67
CA GLY A 129 34.82 -15.43 -27.73
C GLY A 129 35.99 -16.19 -28.39
N SER A 130 36.63 -17.12 -27.68
CA SER A 130 37.82 -17.80 -28.18
C SER A 130 37.56 -19.01 -29.11
N ARG A 131 36.30 -19.42 -29.32
CA ARG A 131 35.98 -20.61 -30.15
C ARG A 131 35.19 -20.33 -31.44
N GLN A 132 34.88 -19.07 -31.77
CA GLN A 132 34.04 -18.74 -32.93
C GLN A 132 34.77 -18.19 -34.17
N MET A 133 36.09 -18.03 -34.16
CA MET A 133 36.82 -17.55 -35.36
C MET A 133 37.16 -18.63 -36.41
N CYS A 134 36.79 -19.89 -36.22
CA CYS A 134 36.99 -20.95 -37.22
C CYS A 134 35.68 -21.66 -37.59
N SER A 135 34.67 -20.92 -38.05
CA SER A 135 33.57 -21.53 -38.84
C SER A 135 32.95 -20.55 -39.82
N SER A 136 33.76 -19.67 -40.41
CA SER A 136 33.38 -18.88 -41.58
C SER A 136 33.79 -19.63 -42.84
N ARG A 137 33.03 -20.67 -43.23
CA ARG A 137 32.92 -21.15 -44.62
C ARG A 137 31.94 -22.31 -44.67
N MET A 138 30.99 -22.24 -45.62
CA MET A 138 30.07 -23.31 -46.05
C MET A 138 28.76 -23.45 -45.25
N ALA A 139 27.84 -22.51 -45.44
CA ALA A 139 26.41 -22.85 -45.46
C ALA A 139 25.70 -21.91 -46.45
N SER A 140 25.87 -22.24 -47.71
CA SER A 140 25.14 -21.70 -48.85
C SER A 140 23.63 -21.92 -48.66
N LYS A 141 22.91 -20.82 -48.54
CA LYS A 141 21.62 -20.51 -49.18
C LYS A 141 21.04 -21.65 -50.05
N GLN A 142 20.27 -22.55 -49.45
CA GLN A 142 19.27 -23.32 -50.18
C GLN A 142 18.16 -23.78 -49.22
N GLU A 143 16.98 -23.17 -49.43
CA GLU A 143 15.70 -23.88 -49.51
C GLU A 143 15.15 -24.52 -48.21
N ILE A 144 14.46 -23.70 -47.43
CA ILE A 144 13.46 -24.14 -46.44
C ILE A 144 12.13 -23.50 -46.84
N ASP A 145 11.59 -23.96 -47.97
CA ASP A 145 10.17 -23.91 -48.25
C ASP A 145 9.77 -25.33 -48.64
N LYS A 146 8.71 -25.82 -47.99
CA LYS A 146 8.07 -27.13 -48.11
C LYS A 146 8.48 -28.12 -47.02
N LEU A 147 7.43 -28.57 -46.32
CA LEU A 147 7.38 -29.69 -45.37
C LEU A 147 7.81 -29.32 -43.93
N LEU A 148 6.85 -28.86 -43.11
CA LEU A 148 6.13 -29.81 -42.26
C LEU A 148 4.77 -29.25 -41.77
N PRO A 149 3.75 -30.10 -41.58
CA PRO A 149 2.35 -29.74 -41.40
C PRO A 149 1.96 -29.50 -39.93
N TRP A 150 0.98 -28.62 -39.74
CA TRP A 150 0.42 -28.15 -38.47
C TRP A 150 -0.41 -29.15 -37.64
N HIS A 151 -0.14 -30.47 -37.71
CA HIS A 151 -1.02 -31.46 -37.06
C HIS A 151 -0.28 -32.57 -36.31
N VAL A 152 0.06 -32.33 -35.04
CA VAL A 152 0.09 -33.33 -33.96
C VAL A 152 -0.30 -32.60 -32.66
N ILE A 153 -1.60 -32.47 -32.37
CA ILE A 153 -2.35 -33.33 -31.44
C ILE A 153 -1.58 -33.61 -30.14
N VAL A 154 -1.66 -32.68 -29.19
CA VAL A 154 -1.56 -33.02 -27.76
C VAL A 154 -2.94 -32.80 -27.14
N SER A 155 -3.73 -33.87 -27.20
CA SER A 155 -4.96 -34.03 -26.42
C SER A 155 -4.60 -34.21 -24.95
N ILE A 156 -4.58 -33.12 -24.18
CA ILE A 156 -4.80 -33.20 -22.72
C ILE A 156 -6.10 -32.45 -22.43
N VAL A 157 -7.18 -33.18 -22.69
CA VAL A 157 -8.53 -32.91 -22.20
C VAL A 157 -8.49 -33.05 -20.67
N ARG A 158 -8.29 -31.93 -19.97
CA ARG A 158 -8.54 -31.85 -18.53
C ARG A 158 -10.04 -31.60 -18.35
N SER A 159 -10.79 -32.69 -18.16
CA SER A 159 -12.17 -32.71 -17.69
C SER A 159 -12.35 -31.76 -16.51
N ARG A 160 -12.92 -30.58 -16.76
CA ARG A 160 -13.56 -29.77 -15.73
C ARG A 160 -15.05 -30.12 -15.76
N LYS A 161 -15.47 -30.90 -14.78
CA LYS A 161 -16.89 -31.07 -14.45
C LYS A 161 -17.51 -29.67 -14.21
N PRO A 162 -18.62 -29.32 -14.88
CA PRO A 162 -19.36 -28.11 -14.53
C PRO A 162 -20.04 -28.32 -13.17
N LEU A 163 -19.75 -27.44 -12.21
CA LEU A 163 -20.51 -27.38 -10.96
C LEU A 163 -21.90 -26.78 -11.22
N PRO A 164 -22.94 -27.28 -10.54
CA PRO A 164 -24.31 -26.81 -10.73
C PRO A 164 -24.48 -25.37 -10.24
N SER A 165 -25.01 -24.56 -11.15
CA SER A 165 -25.58 -23.25 -10.88
C SER A 165 -26.85 -23.44 -10.04
N THR A 166 -26.77 -23.15 -8.76
CA THR A 166 -27.92 -22.83 -7.91
C THR A 166 -27.99 -21.31 -7.75
N ALA A 167 -28.78 -20.69 -8.60
CA ALA A 167 -29.45 -19.44 -8.25
C ALA A 167 -30.44 -19.73 -7.11
N PRO A 168 -30.60 -18.79 -6.17
CA PRO A 168 -31.93 -18.22 -6.07
C PRO A 168 -31.97 -16.70 -5.85
N SER A 169 -33.06 -16.15 -6.36
CA SER A 169 -33.82 -15.03 -5.83
C SER A 169 -33.17 -13.64 -5.78
N ALA A 170 -33.51 -12.84 -6.80
CA ALA A 170 -34.24 -11.58 -6.66
C ALA A 170 -34.18 -10.92 -5.25
N ILE A 171 -33.11 -10.17 -5.00
CA ILE A 171 -33.09 -9.18 -3.93
C ILE A 171 -33.67 -7.88 -4.51
N LYS A 172 -34.84 -7.52 -3.99
CA LYS A 172 -35.62 -6.32 -4.30
C LYS A 172 -34.74 -5.07 -4.27
N LYS A 173 -34.83 -4.26 -5.32
CA LYS A 173 -34.16 -2.95 -5.46
C LYS A 173 -34.69 -1.87 -4.50
N GLU A 174 -35.65 -2.19 -3.63
CA GLU A 174 -36.31 -1.21 -2.75
C GLU A 174 -35.58 -0.98 -1.41
N SER A 175 -34.61 -1.83 -1.03
CA SER A 175 -33.95 -1.70 0.29
C SER A 175 -32.74 -0.75 0.31
N PHE A 176 -32.27 -0.26 -0.85
CA PHE A 176 -31.09 0.62 -0.90
C PHE A 176 -31.42 2.09 -0.60
N ALA A 177 -32.65 2.54 -0.87
CA ALA A 177 -33.09 3.91 -0.61
C ALA A 177 -33.25 4.20 0.90
N LEU A 178 -33.75 3.22 1.67
CA LEU A 178 -33.94 3.37 3.12
C LEU A 178 -32.61 3.34 3.90
N LEU A 179 -31.59 2.64 3.39
CA LEU A 179 -30.25 2.66 4.00
C LEU A 179 -29.53 4.00 3.77
N LEU A 180 -29.74 4.64 2.62
CA LEU A 180 -29.15 5.97 2.33
C LEU A 180 -29.78 7.09 3.17
N TRP A 181 -31.09 7.06 3.42
CA TRP A 181 -31.76 8.06 4.26
C TRP A 181 -31.32 7.99 5.74
N HIS A 182 -31.10 6.79 6.29
CA HIS A 182 -30.64 6.68 7.68
C HIS A 182 -29.19 7.15 7.89
N THR A 183 -28.35 7.10 6.86
CA THR A 183 -26.94 7.52 6.99
C THR A 183 -26.81 9.06 6.98
N VAL A 184 -27.73 9.77 6.32
CA VAL A 184 -27.74 11.24 6.30
C VAL A 184 -28.30 11.83 7.60
N ALA A 185 -29.29 11.17 8.23
CA ALA A 185 -29.85 11.61 9.51
C ALA A 185 -28.84 11.53 10.67
N VAL A 186 -27.99 10.49 10.72
CA VAL A 186 -26.99 10.33 11.80
C VAL A 186 -25.83 11.33 11.70
N PHE A 187 -25.58 11.92 10.53
CA PHE A 187 -24.54 12.93 10.35
C PHE A 187 -25.01 14.38 10.57
N GLY A 188 -26.33 14.63 10.58
CA GLY A 188 -26.90 15.96 10.82
C GLY A 188 -26.86 16.40 12.29
N ASP A 189 -27.07 15.46 13.22
CA ASP A 189 -27.18 15.79 14.65
C ASP A 189 -25.82 15.88 15.37
N ALA A 190 -24.76 15.35 14.76
CA ALA A 190 -23.42 15.34 15.35
C ALA A 190 -22.65 16.67 15.18
N TRP A 191 -23.19 17.64 14.43
CA TRP A 191 -22.51 18.94 14.22
C TRP A 191 -23.03 20.09 15.09
N SER A 192 -24.03 19.85 15.96
CA SER A 192 -24.61 20.87 16.83
C SER A 192 -24.00 20.97 18.24
N LEU A 193 -22.88 20.31 18.52
CA LEU A 193 -22.24 20.40 19.84
C LEU A 193 -20.93 21.21 19.81
N GLN A 194 -21.01 22.33 20.53
CA GLN A 194 -19.92 23.14 21.08
C GLN A 194 -19.10 23.98 20.10
N VAL A 195 -19.67 25.10 19.66
CA VAL A 195 -18.88 26.34 19.47
C VAL A 195 -18.61 26.91 20.86
N PRO A 196 -17.37 26.90 21.39
CA PRO A 196 -17.09 27.54 22.66
C PRO A 196 -17.29 29.05 22.53
N ALA A 197 -17.99 29.62 23.52
CA ALA A 197 -18.27 31.04 23.63
C ALA A 197 -16.97 31.89 23.50
N PRO A 198 -17.06 33.10 22.94
CA PRO A 198 -15.92 34.01 22.85
C PRO A 198 -15.43 34.36 24.26
N MET A 199 -14.18 33.98 24.53
CA MET A 199 -13.41 34.38 25.69
C MET A 199 -13.39 35.92 25.78
N GLN A 200 -14.08 36.46 26.78
CA GLN A 200 -13.98 37.87 27.16
C GLN A 200 -12.64 38.11 27.89
N ASP A 201 -12.01 39.21 27.50
CA ASP A 201 -11.08 40.05 28.26
C ASP A 201 -9.82 39.40 28.85
N VAL A 202 -8.84 39.18 27.98
CA VAL A 202 -7.43 39.22 28.36
C VAL A 202 -6.88 40.60 28.01
N HIS A 203 -6.71 41.45 29.02
CA HIS A 203 -5.94 42.69 28.93
C HIS A 203 -4.49 42.37 28.54
N LEU A 204 -4.18 42.53 27.25
CA LEU A 204 -2.83 42.44 26.71
C LEU A 204 -2.24 43.85 26.52
N HIS A 205 -1.05 44.02 27.07
CA HIS A 205 -0.24 45.22 27.12
C HIS A 205 0.18 45.66 25.69
N PRO A 206 0.13 46.96 25.35
CA PRO A 206 0.35 47.44 23.98
C PRO A 206 1.84 47.70 23.73
N SER A 207 2.61 46.65 23.45
CA SER A 207 3.91 46.81 22.79
C SER A 207 4.24 45.51 22.07
N GLU A 208 4.46 45.60 20.75
CA GLU A 208 4.86 44.51 19.83
C GLU A 208 3.75 43.83 19.01
N THR A 209 3.02 44.60 18.21
CA THR A 209 2.23 44.06 17.08
C THR A 209 2.60 44.75 15.76
N LYS A 210 3.72 44.33 15.16
CA LYS A 210 4.04 44.64 13.76
C LYS A 210 4.65 43.44 13.04
N LYS A 211 3.98 42.27 13.00
CA LYS A 211 4.35 41.14 12.11
C LYS A 211 3.38 39.95 12.03
N ALA A 212 2.06 40.12 12.19
CA ALA A 212 1.12 38.98 12.14
C ALA A 212 -0.19 39.14 11.30
N PRO A 213 -0.23 39.73 10.09
CA PRO A 213 -1.42 39.64 9.24
C PRO A 213 -1.41 38.50 8.20
N ALA A 214 -0.29 37.84 7.92
CA ALA A 214 -0.18 36.95 6.75
C ALA A 214 -0.79 35.55 6.93
N LEU A 215 -0.72 34.96 8.14
CA LEU A 215 -1.20 33.59 8.37
C LEU A 215 -2.71 33.53 8.61
N ALA A 216 -3.30 34.53 9.29
CA ALA A 216 -4.75 34.59 9.51
C ALA A 216 -5.54 34.74 8.19
N GLN A 217 -5.02 35.54 7.24
CA GLN A 217 -5.63 35.65 5.91
C GLN A 217 -5.53 34.36 5.08
N ARG A 218 -4.51 33.52 5.31
CA ARG A 218 -4.34 32.25 4.58
C ARG A 218 -5.35 31.19 5.06
N TRP A 219 -5.68 31.17 6.35
CA TRP A 219 -6.70 30.28 6.91
C TRP A 219 -8.11 30.66 6.44
N LEU A 220 -8.46 31.96 6.43
CA LEU A 220 -9.76 32.43 5.92
C LEU A 220 -9.98 32.09 4.43
N ARG A 221 -8.93 32.15 3.59
CA ARG A 221 -9.03 31.72 2.18
C ARG A 221 -9.25 30.21 2.02
N LEU A 222 -8.63 29.38 2.86
CA LEU A 222 -8.83 27.92 2.81
C LEU A 222 -10.24 27.52 3.23
N VAL A 223 -10.80 28.14 4.28
CA VAL A 223 -12.17 27.89 4.72
C VAL A 223 -13.18 28.28 3.64
N HIS A 224 -12.98 29.41 2.95
CA HIS A 224 -13.87 29.86 1.89
C HIS A 224 -13.79 28.99 0.61
N ILE A 225 -12.62 28.44 0.29
CA ILE A 225 -12.45 27.50 -0.84
C ILE A 225 -13.09 26.14 -0.54
N CYS A 226 -12.98 25.65 0.71
CA CYS A 226 -13.64 24.41 1.12
C CYS A 226 -15.17 24.56 1.19
N GLY A 227 -15.70 25.71 1.62
CA GLY A 227 -17.14 25.97 1.67
C GLY A 227 -17.82 25.96 0.29
N ARG A 228 -17.20 26.60 -0.74
CA ARG A 228 -17.77 26.61 -2.10
C ARG A 228 -17.82 25.23 -2.75
N ARG A 229 -16.79 24.40 -2.56
CA ARG A 229 -16.78 23.04 -3.13
C ARG A 229 -17.82 22.11 -2.51
N PHE A 230 -18.20 22.34 -1.26
CA PHE A 230 -19.27 21.58 -0.62
C PHE A 230 -20.65 21.99 -1.15
N HIS A 231 -20.86 23.29 -1.39
CA HIS A 231 -22.11 23.80 -1.96
C HIS A 231 -22.34 23.30 -3.40
N ASP A 232 -21.29 23.30 -4.24
CA ASP A 232 -21.39 22.81 -5.62
C ASP A 232 -21.67 21.30 -5.68
N ALA A 233 -21.09 20.50 -4.77
CA ALA A 233 -21.36 19.07 -4.68
C ALA A 233 -22.81 18.78 -4.26
N CYS A 234 -23.38 19.59 -3.36
CA CYS A 234 -24.79 19.48 -2.97
C CYS A 234 -25.75 19.87 -4.11
N CYS A 235 -25.46 20.93 -4.88
CA CYS A 235 -26.30 21.30 -6.03
C CYS A 235 -26.33 20.23 -7.13
N VAL A 236 -25.20 19.59 -7.43
CA VAL A 236 -25.15 18.51 -8.43
C VAL A 236 -25.94 17.28 -7.95
N LEU A 237 -25.87 16.96 -6.66
CA LEU A 237 -26.67 15.86 -6.08
C LEU A 237 -28.17 16.17 -6.06
N SER A 238 -28.58 17.43 -5.83
CA SER A 238 -29.99 17.82 -5.91
C SER A 238 -30.55 17.83 -7.33
N MET A 239 -29.73 18.15 -8.35
CA MET A 239 -30.16 18.08 -9.76
C MET A 239 -30.26 16.65 -10.32
N LEU A 240 -29.54 15.69 -9.73
CA LEU A 240 -29.62 14.28 -10.11
C LEU A 240 -30.76 13.52 -9.40
N ALA A 241 -31.41 14.14 -8.42
CA ALA A 241 -32.49 13.55 -7.63
C ALA A 241 -33.90 14.02 -8.06
N ALA A 242 -34.01 14.92 -9.04
CA ALA A 242 -35.24 15.36 -9.68
C ALA A 242 -35.38 14.73 -11.08
#